data_AF-A0A952AUN2-F1
#
_entry.id   AF-A0A952AUN2-F1
#
_cell.length_a   1.000
_cell.length_b   1.000
_cell.length_c   1.000
_cell.angle_alpha   90.00
_cell.angle_beta   90.00
_cell.angle_gamma   90.00
#
_symmetry.space_group_name_H-M   'P 1'
#
loop_
_entity.id
_entity.type
_entity.pdbx_description
1 polymer ?
#
loop_
_entity_poly.entity_id
_entity_poly.type
_entity_poly.pdbx_seq_one_letter_code
_entity_poly.pdbx_strand_id
1 'polypeptide(L)'
;MKPRQIIDSAFWPEPVAIITVQPDMPASFVTVEAVGLNTRVHYTTTLPRDDWQALETQEPAYTFDGEARPFRLALEGERLRLAYTVDPLLAANNTLVDLLPHQMEAVYGVMLPQPRIRHLMAHDAGAGRGHDLQWRILLLCRLCGMVERHGPYI
;
A
#
# COMPACT_ATOMS: atom_id res chain seq x y z
N MET A 1 -29.57 -8.67 11.04
CA MET A 1 -28.36 -8.03 10.49
C MET A 1 -27.15 -8.37 11.35
N LYS A 2 -25.99 -8.58 10.72
CA LYS A 2 -24.70 -8.89 11.37
C LYS A 2 -23.86 -7.61 11.44
N PRO A 3 -22.92 -7.49 12.40
CA PRO A 3 -21.93 -6.41 12.42
C PRO A 3 -21.18 -6.35 11.08
N ARG A 4 -20.78 -5.15 10.65
CA ARG A 4 -19.99 -4.88 9.42
C ARG A 4 -20.76 -4.93 8.11
N GLN A 5 -22.10 -4.86 8.16
CA GLN A 5 -22.96 -4.74 6.99
C GLN A 5 -23.07 -3.29 6.52
N ILE A 6 -23.22 -3.10 5.21
CA ILE A 6 -23.43 -1.80 4.59
C ILE A 6 -24.94 -1.58 4.43
N ILE A 7 -25.43 -0.45 4.92
CA ILE A 7 -26.83 -0.05 4.81
C ILE A 7 -26.89 1.30 4.10
N ASP A 8 -27.76 1.38 3.10
CA ASP A 8 -28.16 2.63 2.47
C ASP A 8 -29.62 2.89 2.86
N SER A 9 -29.88 4.02 3.52
CA SER A 9 -31.23 4.37 3.98
C SER A 9 -31.36 5.86 4.24
N ALA A 10 -32.60 6.36 4.26
CA ALA A 10 -32.90 7.77 4.55
C ALA A 10 -32.50 8.24 5.96
N PHE A 11 -32.14 7.33 6.87
CA PHE A 11 -31.68 7.68 8.21
C PHE A 11 -30.26 8.26 8.21
N TRP A 12 -29.49 8.05 7.15
CA TRP A 12 -28.13 8.59 6.99
C TRP A 12 -27.97 9.30 5.65
N PRO A 13 -27.15 10.36 5.58
CA PRO A 13 -26.95 11.12 4.34
C PRO A 13 -26.09 10.38 3.29
N GLU A 14 -25.50 9.26 3.66
CA GLU A 14 -24.63 8.43 2.83
C GLU A 14 -24.74 6.96 3.25
N PRO A 15 -24.29 6.00 2.42
CA PRO A 15 -24.18 4.61 2.82
C PRO A 15 -23.25 4.44 4.03
N VAL A 16 -23.71 3.71 5.04
CA VAL A 16 -22.98 3.51 6.30
C VAL A 16 -22.65 2.04 6.54
N ALA A 17 -21.50 1.78 7.14
CA ALA A 17 -21.12 0.47 7.66
C ALA A 17 -21.51 0.37 9.14
N ILE A 18 -22.32 -0.62 9.48
CA ILE A 18 -22.78 -0.85 10.85
C ILE A 18 -21.64 -1.42 11.70
N ILE A 19 -21.32 -0.74 12.79
CA ILE A 19 -20.31 -1.15 13.75
C ILE A 19 -20.97 -1.98 14.84
N THR A 20 -21.96 -1.39 15.52
CA THR A 20 -22.61 -1.98 16.69
C THR A 20 -24.10 -1.67 16.67
N VAL A 21 -24.90 -2.60 17.21
CA VAL A 21 -26.34 -2.45 17.36
C VAL A 21 -26.70 -2.84 18.79
N GLN A 22 -27.19 -1.88 19.58
CA GLN A 22 -27.56 -2.07 20.97
C GLN A 22 -29.08 -1.89 21.12
N PRO A 23 -29.83 -2.88 21.65
CA PRO A 23 -31.23 -2.69 21.96
C PRO A 23 -31.37 -1.79 23.19
N ASP A 24 -32.21 -0.76 23.11
CA ASP A 24 -32.53 0.10 24.24
C ASP A 24 -33.68 -0.49 25.07
N MET A 25 -33.80 -0.03 26.32
CA MET A 25 -34.93 -0.37 27.20
C MET A 25 -35.85 0.86 27.33
N PRO A 26 -37.15 0.75 27.00
CA PRO A 26 -37.87 -0.46 26.56
C PRO A 26 -37.46 -0.93 25.16
N ALA A 27 -37.59 -2.25 24.91
CA ALA A 27 -37.09 -2.96 23.72
C ALA A 27 -37.67 -2.52 22.36
N SER A 28 -38.47 -1.45 22.32
CA SER A 28 -39.05 -0.86 21.12
C SER A 28 -38.04 -0.07 20.30
N PHE A 29 -36.90 0.33 20.87
CA PHE A 29 -35.86 1.09 20.19
C PHE A 29 -34.54 0.33 20.13
N VAL A 30 -33.74 0.68 19.13
CA VAL A 30 -32.41 0.15 18.90
C VAL A 30 -31.49 1.31 18.58
N THR A 31 -30.41 1.45 19.33
CA THR A 31 -29.33 2.38 19.03
C THR A 31 -28.30 1.71 18.13
N VAL A 32 -28.06 2.33 16.98
CA VAL A 32 -27.16 1.85 15.94
C VAL A 32 -25.96 2.78 15.86
N GLU A 33 -24.77 2.21 15.97
CA GLU A 33 -23.50 2.88 15.69
C GLU A 33 -23.04 2.47 14.30
N ALA A 34 -22.78 3.47 13.45
CA ALA A 34 -22.39 3.26 12.07
C ALA A 34 -21.32 4.27 11.65
N VAL A 35 -20.57 3.96 10.59
CA VAL A 35 -19.58 4.86 10.00
C VAL A 35 -19.86 5.07 8.51
N GLY A 36 -19.89 6.32 8.07
CA GLY A 36 -20.06 6.67 6.65
C GLY A 36 -18.94 6.11 5.78
N LEU A 37 -19.29 5.54 4.62
CA LEU A 37 -18.29 4.97 3.71
C LEU A 37 -17.49 6.04 2.96
N ASN A 38 -18.09 7.19 2.68
CA ASN A 38 -17.43 8.26 1.92
C ASN A 38 -16.72 9.24 2.85
N THR A 39 -17.42 9.71 3.89
CA THR A 39 -16.89 10.75 4.79
C THR A 39 -16.08 10.20 5.96
N ARG A 40 -16.22 8.90 6.27
CA ARG A 40 -15.68 8.27 7.49
C ARG A 40 -16.19 8.88 8.81
N VAL A 41 -17.29 9.64 8.77
CA VAL A 41 -17.94 10.19 9.96
C VAL A 41 -18.68 9.11 10.74
N HIS A 42 -18.62 9.17 12.06
CA HIS A 42 -19.36 8.27 12.96
C HIS A 42 -20.77 8.81 13.20
N TYR A 43 -21.76 7.93 13.07
CA TYR A 43 -23.17 8.21 13.32
C TYR A 43 -23.68 7.32 14.44
N THR A 44 -24.38 7.94 15.39
CA THR A 44 -25.12 7.25 16.44
C THR A 44 -26.58 7.60 16.25
N THR A 45 -27.42 6.61 15.96
CA THR A 45 -28.82 6.83 15.61
C THR A 45 -29.71 5.84 16.36
N THR A 46 -30.68 6.37 17.10
CA THR A 46 -31.71 5.56 17.76
C THR A 46 -32.92 5.43 16.86
N LEU A 47 -33.29 4.21 16.53
CA LEU A 47 -34.34 3.87 15.56
C LEU A 47 -35.39 2.97 16.22
N PRO A 48 -36.67 3.05 15.81
CA PRO A 48 -37.65 2.03 16.17
C PRO A 48 -37.20 0.64 15.68
N ARG A 49 -37.49 -0.39 16.47
CA ARG A 49 -37.14 -1.78 16.13
C ARG A 49 -37.75 -2.23 14.80
N ASP A 50 -38.97 -1.80 14.51
CA ASP A 50 -39.68 -2.19 13.29
C ASP A 50 -39.01 -1.59 12.05
N ASP A 51 -38.62 -0.31 12.13
CA ASP A 51 -37.87 0.36 11.07
C ASP A 51 -36.49 -0.30 10.86
N TRP A 52 -35.80 -0.65 11.95
CA TRP A 52 -34.52 -1.38 11.88
C TRP A 52 -34.65 -2.74 11.19
N GLN A 53 -35.75 -3.47 11.43
CA GLN A 53 -36.00 -4.77 10.80
C GLN A 53 -36.38 -4.64 9.32
N ALA A 54 -36.94 -3.50 8.92
CA ALA A 54 -37.31 -3.21 7.53
C ALA A 54 -36.12 -2.75 6.67
N LEU A 55 -34.96 -2.42 7.27
CA LEU A 55 -33.79 -1.99 6.52
C LEU A 55 -33.19 -3.13 5.68
N GLU A 56 -32.97 -2.84 4.40
CA GLU A 56 -32.28 -3.75 3.49
C GLU A 56 -30.77 -3.57 3.59
N THR A 57 -30.05 -4.69 3.56
CA THR A 57 -28.58 -4.68 3.49
C THR A 57 -28.15 -4.58 2.05
N GLN A 58 -27.21 -3.68 1.73
CA GLN A 58 -26.48 -3.80 0.48
C GLN A 58 -25.38 -4.84 0.65
N GLU A 59 -25.51 -5.96 -0.05
CA GLU A 59 -24.36 -6.82 -0.31
C GLU A 59 -23.55 -6.19 -1.45
N PRO A 60 -22.26 -5.87 -1.23
CA PRO A 60 -21.43 -5.39 -2.32
C PRO A 60 -21.30 -6.49 -3.37
N ALA A 61 -21.93 -6.28 -4.52
CA ALA A 61 -21.73 -7.12 -5.68
C ALA A 61 -20.36 -6.79 -6.27
N TYR A 62 -19.37 -7.62 -6.00
CA TYR A 62 -18.09 -7.53 -6.70
C TYR A 62 -18.29 -8.02 -8.13
N THR A 63 -18.33 -7.09 -9.07
CA THR A 63 -18.58 -7.40 -10.49
C THR A 63 -17.33 -7.90 -11.21
N PHE A 64 -16.12 -7.59 -10.70
CA PHE A 64 -14.81 -7.96 -11.29
C PHE A 64 -14.71 -7.72 -12.80
N ASP A 65 -15.50 -6.78 -13.32
CA ASP A 65 -15.68 -6.46 -14.73
C ASP A 65 -14.86 -5.22 -15.18
N GLY A 66 -13.97 -4.75 -14.31
CA GLY A 66 -13.04 -3.67 -14.63
C GLY A 66 -12.14 -4.01 -15.82
N GLU A 67 -11.68 -2.97 -16.53
CA GLU A 67 -10.83 -3.16 -17.71
C GLU A 67 -9.55 -3.96 -17.37
N ALA A 68 -9.34 -5.07 -18.09
CA ALA A 68 -8.22 -5.96 -17.83
C ALA A 68 -6.84 -5.33 -18.13
N ARG A 69 -6.78 -4.33 -19.02
CA ARG A 69 -5.52 -3.75 -19.49
C ARG A 69 -4.82 -2.89 -18.43
N PRO A 70 -5.47 -1.91 -17.78
CA PRO A 70 -4.89 -1.20 -16.64
C PRO A 70 -4.48 -2.14 -15.50
N PHE A 71 -5.34 -3.13 -15.18
CA PHE A 71 -5.05 -4.10 -14.13
C PHE A 71 -3.79 -4.92 -14.41
N ARG A 72 -3.66 -5.47 -15.63
CA ARG A 72 -2.46 -6.18 -16.06
C ARG A 72 -1.22 -5.29 -16.02
N LEU A 73 -1.34 -4.04 -16.44
CA LEU A 73 -0.21 -3.10 -16.44
C LEU A 73 0.27 -2.81 -15.02
N ALA A 74 -0.66 -2.58 -14.08
CA ALA A 74 -0.33 -2.39 -12.68
C ALA A 74 0.34 -3.63 -12.09
N LEU A 75 -0.17 -4.83 -12.42
CA LEU A 75 0.41 -6.09 -11.97
C LEU A 75 1.82 -6.31 -12.50
N GLU A 76 2.07 -6.04 -13.79
CA GLU A 76 3.43 -6.11 -14.36
C GLU A 76 4.36 -5.05 -13.76
N GLY A 77 3.84 -3.85 -13.48
CA GLY A 77 4.59 -2.81 -12.77
C GLY A 77 5.05 -3.28 -11.39
N GLU A 78 4.16 -3.88 -10.61
CA GLU A 78 4.51 -4.45 -9.30
C GLU A 78 5.45 -5.65 -9.41
N ARG A 79 5.26 -6.52 -10.40
CA ARG A 79 6.15 -7.66 -10.65
C ARG A 79 7.58 -7.18 -10.92
N LEU A 80 7.75 -6.14 -11.74
CA LEU A 80 9.06 -5.55 -12.03
C LEU A 80 9.63 -4.84 -10.80
N ARG A 81 8.80 -4.10 -10.06
CA ARG A 81 9.21 -3.43 -8.81
C ARG A 81 9.74 -4.42 -7.78
N LEU A 82 9.16 -5.61 -7.71
CA LEU A 82 9.54 -6.66 -6.75
C LEU A 82 10.53 -7.68 -7.32
N ALA A 83 10.95 -7.58 -8.59
CA ALA A 83 11.79 -8.59 -9.23
C ALA A 83 13.15 -8.78 -8.52
N TYR A 84 13.67 -7.75 -7.84
CA TYR A 84 14.89 -7.83 -7.04
C TYR A 84 14.82 -8.82 -5.86
N THR A 85 13.60 -9.16 -5.41
CA THR A 85 13.40 -10.14 -4.34
C THR A 85 13.70 -11.57 -4.78
N VAL A 86 13.59 -11.84 -6.08
CA VAL A 86 13.84 -13.16 -6.69
C VAL A 86 15.25 -13.25 -7.24
N ASP A 87 15.71 -12.19 -7.91
CA ASP A 87 17.08 -12.07 -8.40
C ASP A 87 17.72 -10.81 -7.81
N PRO A 88 18.52 -10.94 -6.74
CA PRO A 88 19.25 -9.81 -6.19
C PRO A 88 20.13 -9.13 -7.24
N LEU A 89 20.76 -9.91 -8.14
CA LEU A 89 21.67 -9.44 -9.18
C LEU A 89 20.97 -8.82 -10.39
N LEU A 90 19.63 -8.72 -10.38
CA LEU A 90 18.82 -8.21 -11.49
C LEU A 90 19.33 -6.86 -12.00
N ALA A 91 19.73 -5.97 -11.10
CA ALA A 91 20.23 -4.66 -11.47
C ALA A 91 21.62 -4.71 -12.13
N ALA A 92 22.53 -5.60 -11.72
CA ALA A 92 23.83 -5.76 -12.38
C ALA A 92 23.67 -6.37 -13.77
N ASN A 93 22.77 -7.36 -13.90
CA ASN A 93 22.55 -8.05 -15.17
C ASN A 93 21.87 -7.16 -16.23
N ASN A 94 21.10 -6.14 -15.81
CA ASN A 94 20.34 -5.27 -16.73
C ASN A 94 20.91 -3.85 -16.85
N THR A 95 22.06 -3.56 -16.23
CA THR A 95 22.71 -2.24 -16.34
C THR A 95 23.96 -2.31 -17.21
N LEU A 96 24.25 -1.22 -17.91
CA LEU A 96 25.49 -1.03 -18.68
C LEU A 96 26.70 -0.73 -17.77
N VAL A 97 26.68 -1.26 -16.54
CA VAL A 97 27.63 -0.95 -15.49
C VAL A 97 28.56 -2.14 -15.31
N ASP A 98 29.76 -2.06 -15.89
CA ASP A 98 30.86 -2.97 -15.55
C ASP A 98 31.39 -2.69 -14.14
N LEU A 99 30.98 -3.52 -13.17
CA LEU A 99 31.50 -3.50 -11.80
C LEU A 99 32.74 -4.39 -11.71
N LEU A 100 33.78 -3.91 -11.03
CA LEU A 100 34.92 -4.76 -10.67
C LEU A 100 34.46 -5.81 -9.63
N PRO A 101 35.11 -6.98 -9.53
CA PRO A 101 34.69 -8.05 -8.61
C PRO A 101 34.51 -7.59 -7.16
N HIS A 102 35.42 -6.77 -6.63
CA HIS A 102 35.31 -6.22 -5.27
C HIS A 102 34.14 -5.23 -5.10
N GLN A 103 33.72 -4.57 -6.18
CA GLN A 103 32.58 -3.64 -6.18
C GLN A 103 31.26 -4.40 -6.20
N MET A 104 31.20 -5.52 -6.93
CA MET A 104 30.07 -6.45 -6.83
C MET A 104 29.92 -6.98 -5.40
N GLU A 105 31.02 -7.37 -4.76
CA GLU A 105 30.99 -7.84 -3.38
C GLU A 105 30.54 -6.75 -2.39
N ALA A 106 31.00 -5.51 -2.56
CA ALA A 106 30.56 -4.38 -1.75
C ALA A 106 29.04 -4.13 -1.87
N VAL A 107 28.48 -4.21 -3.08
CA VAL A 107 27.04 -3.93 -3.28
C VAL A 107 26.17 -5.14 -2.95
N TYR A 108 26.49 -6.32 -3.46
CA TYR A 108 25.67 -7.53 -3.30
C TYR A 108 25.93 -8.30 -2.01
N GLY A 109 27.17 -8.32 -1.54
CA GLY A 109 27.56 -9.03 -0.31
C GLY A 109 27.38 -8.20 0.96
N VAL A 110 27.54 -6.87 0.88
CA VAL A 110 27.55 -6.01 2.07
C VAL A 110 26.38 -5.03 2.10
N MET A 111 26.06 -4.34 1.00
CA MET A 111 25.01 -3.31 0.99
C MET A 111 23.60 -3.90 0.89
N LEU A 112 23.33 -4.76 -0.09
CA LEU A 112 22.02 -5.36 -0.35
C LEU A 112 21.36 -6.09 0.81
N PRO A 113 22.10 -6.82 1.66
CA PRO A 113 21.51 -7.44 2.84
C PRO A 113 21.08 -6.46 3.94
N GLN A 114 21.52 -5.19 3.87
CA GLN A 114 21.22 -4.22 4.92
C GLN A 114 19.83 -3.60 4.71
N PRO A 115 18.92 -3.66 5.70
CA PRO A 115 17.56 -3.14 5.57
C PRO A 115 17.48 -1.62 5.44
N ARG A 116 18.54 -0.90 5.85
CA ARG A 116 18.66 0.57 5.72
C ARG A 116 20.12 0.97 5.55
N ILE A 117 20.48 1.48 4.39
CA ILE A 117 21.80 2.07 4.14
C ILE A 117 21.73 3.56 4.49
N ARG A 118 22.29 3.94 5.65
CA ARG A 118 22.28 5.35 6.11
C ARG A 118 23.49 6.16 5.66
N HIS A 119 24.63 5.50 5.44
CA HIS A 119 25.88 6.15 5.04
C HIS A 119 26.59 5.24 4.03
N LEU A 120 26.75 5.73 2.80
CA LEU A 120 27.52 5.07 1.75
C LEU A 120 28.89 5.78 1.66
N MET A 121 29.92 5.26 2.33
CA MET A 121 31.30 5.72 2.10
C MET A 121 31.85 5.02 0.86
N ALA A 122 31.76 5.69 -0.29
CA ALA A 122 32.47 5.28 -1.50
C ALA A 122 33.90 5.87 -1.47
N HIS A 123 34.79 5.28 -0.68
CA HIS A 123 36.19 5.72 -0.61
C HIS A 123 37.13 4.67 -1.24
N ASP A 124 37.28 4.81 -2.56
CA ASP A 124 38.46 4.52 -3.40
C ASP A 124 38.01 4.82 -4.86
N ALA A 125 38.70 5.57 -5.73
CA ALA A 125 40.13 5.82 -5.84
C ALA A 125 40.43 7.16 -6.54
N GLY A 126 41.66 7.66 -6.38
CA GLY A 126 42.22 8.72 -7.20
C GLY A 126 42.17 8.39 -8.70
N ALA A 127 42.24 9.44 -9.52
CA ALA A 127 42.10 9.48 -10.98
C ALA A 127 40.66 9.64 -11.53
N GLY A 128 40.14 10.87 -11.45
CA GLY A 128 39.25 11.49 -12.45
C GLY A 128 37.84 10.92 -12.70
N ARG A 129 37.51 9.72 -12.23
CA ARG A 129 36.25 8.99 -12.51
C ARG A 129 35.34 8.81 -11.29
N GLY A 130 35.69 9.39 -10.15
CA GLY A 130 35.03 9.14 -8.87
C GLY A 130 33.54 9.51 -8.81
N HIS A 131 33.08 10.47 -9.63
CA HIS A 131 31.66 10.84 -9.68
C HIS A 131 30.83 9.69 -10.28
N ASP A 132 31.30 9.05 -11.35
CA ASP A 132 30.55 8.07 -12.13
C ASP A 132 30.28 6.78 -11.35
N LEU A 133 31.25 6.31 -10.56
CA LEU A 133 31.13 5.07 -9.79
C LEU A 133 30.10 5.19 -8.65
N GLN A 134 30.07 6.34 -7.97
CA GLN A 134 29.15 6.60 -6.87
C GLN A 134 27.70 6.68 -7.38
N TRP A 135 27.48 7.31 -8.55
CA TRP A 135 26.16 7.33 -9.21
C TRP A 135 25.72 5.96 -9.68
N ARG A 136 26.63 5.10 -10.15
CA ARG A 136 26.33 3.75 -10.61
C ARG A 136 25.85 2.83 -9.47
N ILE A 137 26.48 2.91 -8.31
CA ILE A 137 26.05 2.17 -7.10
C ILE A 137 24.69 2.69 -6.60
N LEU A 138 24.50 4.02 -6.57
CA LEU A 138 23.23 4.64 -6.21
C LEU A 138 22.09 4.25 -7.17
N LEU A 139 22.36 4.19 -8.48
CA LEU A 139 21.41 3.73 -9.49
C LEU A 139 21.00 2.27 -9.23
N LEU A 140 21.97 1.42 -8.93
CA LEU A 140 21.76 0.00 -8.64
C LEU A 140 20.90 -0.19 -7.38
N CYS A 141 21.26 0.48 -6.27
CA CYS A 141 20.49 0.47 -5.03
C CYS A 141 19.06 0.98 -5.23
N ARG A 142 18.85 1.94 -6.14
CA ARG A 142 17.52 2.45 -6.48
C ARG A 142 16.69 1.46 -7.30
N LEU A 143 17.32 0.76 -8.24
CA LEU A 143 16.66 -0.30 -9.02
C LEU A 143 16.26 -1.50 -8.14
N CYS A 144 17.05 -1.81 -7.12
CA CYS A 144 16.75 -2.83 -6.12
C CYS A 144 15.80 -2.36 -5.00
N GLY A 145 15.24 -1.15 -5.09
CA GLY A 145 14.29 -0.63 -4.09
C GLY A 145 14.91 -0.29 -2.72
N MET A 146 16.25 -0.23 -2.60
CA MET A 146 16.93 0.08 -1.33
C MET A 146 16.97 1.58 -1.01
N VAL A 147 16.83 2.41 -2.04
CA VAL A 147 16.85 3.87 -1.92
C VAL A 147 15.56 4.42 -2.50
N GLU A 148 14.61 4.72 -1.63
CA GLU A 148 13.41 5.47 -1.99
C GLU A 148 13.73 6.96 -2.06
N ARG A 149 13.05 7.67 -2.96
CA ARG A 149 13.09 9.13 -2.98
C ARG A 149 12.36 9.58 -1.72
N HIS A 150 13.08 9.96 -0.65
CA HIS A 150 12.51 10.86 0.33
C HIS A 150 12.25 12.17 -0.42
N GLY A 151 11.02 12.34 -0.92
CA GLY A 151 10.51 13.66 -1.24
C GLY A 151 10.59 14.52 0.03
N PRO A 152 10.85 15.83 -0.08
CA PRO A 152 10.80 16.69 1.09
C PRO A 152 9.41 16.52 1.71
N TYR A 153 9.37 16.12 2.98
CA TYR A 153 8.19 16.29 3.80
C TYR A 153 7.85 17.78 3.78
N ILE A 154 6.77 18.14 3.09
CA ILE A 154 6.05 19.41 3.21
C ILE A 154 4.58 19.06 3.23
#